data_AF-A0A950KZH5-F1
#
_entry.id   AF-A0A950KZH5-F1
#
_cell.length_a   1.000
_cell.length_b   1.000
_cell.length_c   1.000
_cell.angle_alpha   90.00
_cell.angle_beta   90.00
_cell.angle_gamma   90.00
#
_symmetry.space_group_name_H-M   'P 1'
#
loop_
_entity.id
_entity.type
_entity.pdbx_description
1 polymer ?
#
loop_
_entity_poly.entity_id
_entity_poly.type
_entity_poly.pdbx_seq_one_letter_code
_entity_poly.pdbx_strand_id
1 'polypeptide(L)' 'MDTSIDDTIPIEPEAAAALTDPRNREAVGRLISRVLRPHSGPSALARAIAELKSEVRAAGLTDAEIDAELAAYNTERRD' A
#
# COMPACT_ATOMS: atom_id res chain seq x y z
N MET A 1 22.91 -1.94 -4.72
CA MET A 1 23.42 -3.07 -3.94
C MET A 1 22.27 -3.51 -3.06
N ASP A 2 21.75 -4.72 -3.27
CA ASP A 2 20.74 -5.27 -2.36
C ASP A 2 21.44 -5.57 -1.05
N THR A 3 21.15 -4.79 -0.02
CA THR A 3 21.66 -5.02 1.33
C THR A 3 20.80 -6.13 1.94
N SER A 4 21.13 -7.39 1.67
CA SER A 4 20.49 -8.52 2.34
C SER A 4 20.95 -8.56 3.80
N ILE A 5 20.00 -8.62 4.73
CA ILE A 5 20.25 -8.89 6.15
C ILE A 5 20.00 -10.38 6.36
N ASP A 6 21.01 -11.10 6.85
CA ASP A 6 20.90 -12.52 7.19
C ASP A 6 20.33 -12.67 8.60
N ASP A 7 19.00 -12.65 8.71
CA ASP A 7 18.28 -12.89 9.97
C ASP A 7 17.74 -14.33 10.05
N THR A 8 17.91 -14.97 11.21
CA THR A 8 17.34 -16.30 11.48
C THR A 8 15.92 -16.17 12.04
N ILE A 9 14.94 -16.66 11.28
CA ILE A 9 13.53 -16.68 11.72
C ILE A 9 13.24 -18.05 12.36
N PRO A 10 12.89 -18.11 13.65
CA PRO A 10 12.50 -19.37 14.28
C PRO A 10 11.17 -19.84 13.67
N ILE A 11 11.10 -21.14 13.37
CA ILE A 11 9.92 -21.80 12.82
C ILE A 11 9.71 -23.13 13.55
N GLU A 12 8.50 -23.66 13.48
CA GLU A 12 8.17 -24.96 14.04
C GLU A 12 9.05 -26.08 13.41
N PRO A 13 9.46 -27.11 14.18
CA PRO A 13 10.32 -28.18 13.69
C PRO A 13 9.78 -28.90 12.44
N GLU A 14 8.47 -29.04 12.36
CA GLU A 14 7.77 -29.65 11.22
C GLU A 14 7.94 -28.81 9.94
N ALA A 15 7.87 -27.49 10.07
CA ALA A 15 8.13 -26.56 8.97
C ALA A 15 9.62 -26.57 8.58
N ALA A 16 10.53 -26.64 9.56
CA ALA A 16 11.96 -26.78 9.31
C ALA A 16 12.29 -28.05 8.52
N ALA A 17 11.64 -29.17 8.87
CA ALA A 17 11.77 -30.43 8.13
C ALA A 17 11.29 -30.27 6.67
N ALA A 18 10.17 -29.60 6.44
CA ALA A 18 9.64 -29.35 5.09
C ALA A 18 10.57 -28.47 4.23
N LEU A 19 11.31 -27.54 4.84
CA LEU A 19 12.28 -26.67 4.15
C LEU A 19 13.58 -27.36 3.74
N THR A 20 13.82 -28.60 4.17
CA THR A 20 14.95 -29.40 3.67
C THR A 20 14.84 -29.67 2.17
N ASP A 21 13.62 -29.80 1.64
CA ASP A 21 13.35 -29.90 0.21
C ASP A 21 13.63 -28.55 -0.50
N PRO A 22 14.55 -28.50 -1.48
CA PRO A 22 14.84 -27.28 -2.25
C PRO A 22 13.61 -26.66 -2.92
N ARG A 23 12.65 -27.46 -3.40
CA ARG A 23 11.43 -26.96 -4.06
C ARG A 23 10.52 -26.23 -3.09
N ASN A 24 10.35 -26.79 -1.89
CA ASN A 24 9.59 -26.16 -0.82
C ASN A 24 10.26 -24.85 -0.39
N ARG A 25 11.58 -24.87 -0.24
CA ARG A 25 12.37 -23.69 0.12
C ARG A 25 12.24 -22.56 -0.89
N GLU A 26 12.29 -22.87 -2.18
CA GLU A 26 12.11 -21.89 -3.25
C GLU A 26 10.68 -21.33 -3.26
N ALA A 27 9.67 -22.21 -3.08
CA ALA A 27 8.27 -21.79 -3.01
C ALA A 27 8.00 -20.87 -1.82
N VAL A 28 8.52 -21.22 -0.64
CA VAL A 28 8.42 -20.40 0.58
C VAL A 28 9.19 -19.09 0.41
N GLY A 29 10.38 -19.11 -0.19
CA GLY A 29 11.12 -17.90 -0.52
C GLY A 29 10.29 -16.92 -1.37
N ARG A 30 9.65 -17.41 -2.44
CA ARG A 30 8.74 -16.59 -3.25
C ARG A 30 7.55 -16.03 -2.46
N LEU A 31 6.99 -16.82 -1.54
CA LEU A 31 5.89 -16.39 -0.69
C LEU A 31 6.33 -15.30 0.28
N ILE A 32 7.44 -15.51 0.98
CA ILE A 32 8.05 -14.53 1.91
C ILE A 32 8.37 -13.24 1.16
N SER A 33 9.02 -13.32 -0.01
CA SER A 33 9.31 -12.13 -0.83
C SER A 33 8.05 -11.41 -1.28
N ARG A 34 6.91 -12.09 -1.46
CA ARG A 34 5.63 -11.46 -1.79
C ARG A 34 5.00 -10.76 -0.60
N VAL A 35 5.03 -11.39 0.58
CA VAL A 35 4.50 -10.84 1.83
C VAL A 35 5.34 -9.65 2.30
N LEU A 36 6.66 -9.81 2.27
CA LEU A 36 7.63 -8.78 2.66
C LEU A 36 7.89 -7.78 1.54
N ARG A 37 7.29 -7.96 0.34
CA ARG A 37 7.38 -6.95 -0.71
C ARG A 37 6.80 -5.68 -0.10
N PRO A 38 7.61 -4.63 0.10
CA PRO A 38 7.05 -3.36 0.47
C PRO A 38 6.05 -3.03 -0.63
N HIS A 39 4.80 -2.72 -0.29
CA HIS A 39 4.05 -1.83 -1.16
C HIS A 39 4.81 -0.50 -1.10
N SER A 40 5.92 -0.40 -1.85
CA SER A 40 6.80 0.75 -1.91
C SER A 40 6.08 1.81 -2.74
N GLY A 41 5.04 2.37 -2.15
CA GLY A 41 4.24 3.41 -2.77
C GLY A 41 2.85 3.50 -2.15
N PRO A 42 2.18 4.64 -2.37
CA PRO A 42 0.78 4.77 -2.02
C PRO A 42 -0.02 3.65 -2.72
N SER A 43 -1.05 3.14 -2.06
CA SER A 43 -1.99 2.20 -2.68
C SER A 43 -2.51 2.77 -4.01
N ALA A 44 -3.01 1.91 -4.90
CA ALA A 44 -3.59 2.36 -6.17
C ALA A 44 -4.66 3.46 -5.96
N LEU A 45 -5.46 3.32 -4.89
CA LEU A 45 -6.43 4.34 -4.47
C LEU A 45 -5.75 5.65 -4.04
N ALA A 46 -4.70 5.58 -3.21
CA ALA A 46 -3.99 6.78 -2.76
C ALA A 46 -3.29 7.51 -3.91
N ARG A 47 -2.80 6.79 -4.92
CA ARG A 47 -2.29 7.39 -6.17
C ARG A 47 -3.39 8.09 -6.96
N ALA A 48 -4.52 7.43 -7.19
CA ALA A 48 -5.65 8.02 -7.90
C ALA A 48 -6.18 9.29 -7.22
N ILE A 49 -6.24 9.29 -5.87
CA ILE A 49 -6.62 10.48 -5.10
C ILE A 49 -5.60 11.61 -5.28
N ALA A 50 -4.30 11.29 -5.30
CA ALA A 50 -3.25 12.31 -5.48
C ALA A 50 -3.28 12.91 -6.90
N GLU A 51 -3.49 12.10 -7.92
CA GLU A 51 -3.66 12.56 -9.31
C GLU A 51 -4.88 13.46 -9.44
N LEU A 52 -6.04 13.03 -8.94
CA LEU A 52 -7.26 13.83 -8.94
C LEU A 52 -7.08 15.18 -8.22
N LYS A 53 -6.44 15.16 -7.05
CA LYS A 53 -6.13 16.41 -6.32
C LYS A 53 -5.22 17.31 -7.14
N SER A 54 -4.22 16.77 -7.82
CA SER A 54 -3.32 17.54 -8.67
C SER A 54 -4.05 18.20 -9.84
N GLU A 55 -4.96 17.48 -10.50
CA GLU A 55 -5.77 18.01 -11.60
C GLU A 55 -6.70 19.13 -11.15
N VAL A 56 -7.38 18.95 -10.02
CA VAL A 56 -8.25 19.97 -9.41
C VAL A 56 -7.45 21.24 -9.09
N ARG A 57 -6.24 21.11 -8.53
CA ARG A 57 -5.35 22.26 -8.27
C ARG A 57 -4.87 22.93 -9.55
N ALA A 58 -4.54 22.15 -10.58
CA ALA A 58 -4.14 22.69 -11.88
C ALA A 58 -5.28 23.46 -12.56
N ALA A 59 -6.54 23.08 -12.30
CA ALA A 59 -7.73 23.81 -12.73
C ALA A 59 -8.02 25.07 -11.90
N GLY A 60 -7.21 25.38 -10.88
CA GLY A 60 -7.34 26.59 -10.06
C GLY A 60 -8.35 26.48 -8.92
N LEU A 61 -8.94 25.29 -8.68
CA LEU A 61 -9.85 25.07 -7.57
C LEU A 61 -9.07 25.12 -6.24
N THR A 62 -9.41 26.12 -5.43
CA THR A 62 -8.84 26.34 -4.11
C THR A 62 -9.60 25.55 -3.05
N ASP A 63 -8.95 25.29 -1.91
CA ASP A 63 -9.63 24.64 -0.79
C ASP A 63 -10.80 25.46 -0.29
N ALA A 64 -10.69 26.79 -0.33
CA ALA A 64 -11.76 27.70 0.08
C ALA A 64 -13.02 27.54 -0.78
N GLU A 65 -12.88 27.33 -2.09
CA GLU A 65 -14.02 27.10 -2.99
C GLU A 65 -14.64 25.71 -2.76
N ILE A 66 -13.81 24.68 -2.55
CA ILE A 66 -14.28 23.33 -2.23
C ILE A 66 -15.04 23.32 -0.90
N ASP A 67 -14.50 24.00 0.13
CA ASP A 67 -15.12 24.09 1.44
C ASP A 67 -16.43 24.91 1.41
N ALA A 68 -16.49 25.97 0.61
CA ALA A 68 -17.71 26.75 0.41
C ALA A 68 -18.82 25.92 -0.25
N GLU A 69 -18.48 25.16 -1.29
CA GLU A 69 -19.43 24.27 -1.99
C GLU A 69 -19.91 23.14 -1.08
N LEU A 70 -19.00 22.54 -0.30
CA LEU A 70 -19.33 21.52 0.71
C LEU A 70 -20.26 22.08 1.80
N ALA A 71 -20.06 23.31 2.24
CA ALA A 71 -20.92 23.96 3.21
C ALA A 71 -22.34 24.21 2.63
N ALA A 72 -22.43 24.65 1.38
CA ALA A 72 -23.69 24.84 0.67
C ALA A 72 -24.46 23.51 0.53
N TYR A 73 -23.81 22.47 0.00
CA TYR A 73 -24.42 21.15 -0.17
C TYR A 73 -24.91 20.52 1.16
N ASN A 74 -24.13 20.67 2.24
CA ASN A 74 -24.52 20.16 3.56
C ASN A 74 -25.69 20.93 4.19
N THR A 75 -25.87 22.21 3.81
CA THR A 75 -27.01 23.02 4.26
C THR A 75 -28.27 22.58 3.53
N GLU A 76 -28.20 22.46 2.20
CA GLU A 76 -29.32 22.00 1.35
C GLU A 76 -29.83 20.59 1.68
N ARG A 77 -28.95 19.71 2.20
CA ARG A 77 -29.32 18.34 2.60
C ARG A 77 -29.88 18.21 4.01
N ARG A 78 -29.76 19.25 4.84
CA ARG A 78 -30.22 19.25 6.23
C ARG A 78 -31.59 19.88 6.41
N ASP A 79 -32.05 20.65 5.42
CA ASP A 79 -33.42 21.13 5.28
C ASP A 79 -34.33 20.07 4.64
#